data_AF-S3L4M6-F1
#
_entry.id   AF-S3L4M6-F1
#
_cell.length_a   1.000
_cell.length_b   1.000
_cell.length_c   1.000
_cell.angle_alpha   90.00
_cell.angle_beta   90.00
_cell.angle_gamma   90.00
#
_symmetry.space_group_name_H-M   'P 1'
#
loop_
_entity.id
_entity.type
_entity.pdbx_description
1 polymer ?
#
loop_
_entity_poly.entity_id
_entity_poly.type
_entity_poly.pdbx_seq_one_letter_code
_entity_poly.pdbx_strand_id
1 'polypeptide(L)'
;MAYKKGRPLIDTSLFFRIASALTFYPLEVLAYAVYKILYGSKIFGRTKLQKLKKAVLVSNHTTFLDPVLMSAAVYPRCAYHTLLESVVLVPFLGTLCRLLGGVPVPPSIRSMFNLPKECAKGLTHRRFIHLYPEGECYVQNQDVFPFHAGAFLIAAELDIPVVPLATVFISSGGKTPKPRVRLYVLDAVHPSRFNCKNPATGKTDLKAVRVFAEYVRVCIQNEIDRRGGTREFYKGHMPRIVGEGA
;
A
#
# COMPACT_ATOMS: atom_id res chain seq x y z
N MET A 1 2.29 -6.30 21.19
CA MET A 1 3.48 -5.87 21.95
C MET A 1 4.10 -4.66 21.27
N ALA A 2 4.42 -3.61 22.04
CA ALA A 2 5.02 -2.39 21.50
C ALA A 2 6.29 -2.73 20.70
N TYR A 3 6.44 -2.09 19.54
CA TYR A 3 7.66 -2.20 18.76
C TYR A 3 8.79 -1.50 19.49
N LYS A 4 9.99 -2.10 19.40
CA LYS A 4 11.24 -1.48 19.81
C LYS A 4 12.18 -1.61 18.61
N LYS A 5 13.00 -0.58 18.37
CA LYS A 5 14.01 -0.59 17.32
C LYS A 5 14.85 -1.87 17.41
N GLY A 6 15.03 -2.57 16.31
CA GLY A 6 15.76 -3.85 16.25
C GLY A 6 14.93 -5.12 16.44
N ARG A 7 13.62 -5.03 16.72
CA ARG A 7 12.72 -6.20 16.63
C ARG A 7 12.41 -6.57 15.17
N PRO A 8 12.01 -7.83 14.88
CA PRO A 8 11.56 -8.22 13.54
C PRO A 8 10.47 -7.28 13.01
N LEU A 9 10.61 -6.88 11.74
CA LEU A 9 9.64 -6.00 11.07
C LEU A 9 8.25 -6.65 11.03
N ILE A 10 8.23 -7.98 10.87
CA ILE A 10 7.03 -8.80 10.83
C ILE A 10 7.08 -9.80 11.99
N ASP A 11 6.07 -9.75 12.87
CA ASP A 11 5.88 -10.75 13.92
C ASP A 11 4.98 -11.86 13.38
N THR A 12 5.51 -13.08 13.35
CA THR A 12 4.83 -14.27 12.81
C THR A 12 4.46 -15.27 13.91
N SER A 13 4.67 -14.93 15.18
CA SER A 13 4.33 -15.79 16.31
C SER A 13 2.84 -16.13 16.32
N LEU A 14 2.50 -17.34 16.79
CA LEU A 14 1.11 -17.82 16.81
C LEU A 14 0.22 -16.88 17.63
N PHE A 15 0.69 -16.44 18.80
CA PHE A 15 -0.02 -15.49 19.65
C PHE A 15 -0.30 -14.17 18.92
N PHE A 16 0.70 -13.59 18.25
CA PHE A 16 0.52 -12.35 17.49
C PHE A 16 -0.47 -12.52 16.34
N ARG A 17 -0.43 -13.66 15.64
CA ARG A 17 -1.36 -13.96 14.55
C ARG A 17 -2.81 -14.06 15.02
N ILE A 18 -3.04 -14.71 16.16
CA ILE A 18 -4.38 -14.80 16.77
C ILE A 18 -4.86 -13.41 17.17
N ALA A 19 -4.05 -12.64 17.91
CA ALA A 19 -4.37 -11.28 18.31
C ALA A 19 -4.65 -10.36 17.11
N SER A 20 -3.83 -10.48 16.06
CA SER A 20 -3.99 -9.76 14.80
C SER A 20 -5.31 -10.10 14.13
N ALA A 21 -5.68 -11.39 14.03
CA ALA A 21 -6.95 -11.81 13.46
C ALA A 21 -8.16 -11.27 14.25
N LEU A 22 -8.14 -11.45 15.58
CA LEU A 22 -9.23 -10.99 16.48
C LEU A 22 -9.41 -9.47 16.44
N THR A 23 -8.34 -8.71 16.17
CA THR A 23 -8.39 -7.26 16.05
C THR A 23 -8.80 -6.83 14.64
N PHE A 24 -8.17 -7.41 13.62
CA PHE A 24 -8.31 -6.99 12.23
C PHE A 24 -9.73 -7.16 11.69
N TYR A 25 -10.32 -8.34 11.82
CA TYR A 25 -11.61 -8.61 11.17
C TYR A 25 -12.77 -7.71 11.65
N PRO A 26 -13.03 -7.53 12.97
CA PRO A 26 -14.10 -6.65 13.41
C PRO A 26 -13.78 -5.19 13.12
N LEU A 27 -12.53 -4.75 13.32
CA LEU A 27 -12.16 -3.35 13.12
C LEU A 27 -12.19 -2.96 11.64
N GLU A 28 -11.76 -3.85 10.74
CA GLU A 28 -11.80 -3.61 9.29
C GLU A 28 -13.25 -3.43 8.80
N VAL A 29 -14.18 -4.26 9.25
CA VAL A 29 -15.60 -4.14 8.89
C VAL A 29 -16.17 -2.81 9.36
N LEU A 30 -15.92 -2.43 10.61
CA LEU A 30 -16.36 -1.16 11.17
C LEU A 30 -15.71 0.04 10.45
N ALA A 31 -14.39 0.01 10.27
CA ALA A 31 -13.64 1.08 9.63
C ALA A 31 -14.06 1.26 8.17
N TYR A 32 -14.29 0.18 7.41
CA TYR A 32 -14.76 0.27 6.04
C TYR A 32 -16.21 0.77 5.97
N ALA A 33 -17.08 0.41 6.92
CA ALA A 33 -18.43 0.97 7.00
C ALA A 33 -18.39 2.49 7.21
N VAL A 34 -17.56 2.97 8.14
CA VAL A 34 -17.33 4.41 8.35
C VAL A 34 -16.75 5.06 7.08
N TYR A 35 -15.74 4.45 6.46
CA TYR A 35 -15.16 4.96 5.21
C TYR A 35 -16.21 5.07 4.10
N LYS A 36 -17.11 4.09 3.99
CA LYS A 36 -18.19 4.08 3.01
C LYS A 36 -19.23 5.17 3.29
N ILE A 37 -19.54 5.47 4.55
CA ILE A 37 -20.41 6.59 4.94
C ILE A 37 -19.77 7.93 4.56
N LEU A 38 -18.49 8.13 4.91
CA LEU A 38 -17.77 9.37 4.66
C LEU A 38 -17.56 9.65 3.16
N TYR A 39 -17.12 8.64 2.40
CA TYR A 39 -16.68 8.80 1.01
C TYR A 39 -17.58 8.13 -0.03
N GLY A 40 -18.69 7.48 0.37
CA GLY A 40 -19.54 6.73 -0.55
C GLY A 40 -18.78 5.72 -1.39
N SER A 41 -17.78 5.05 -0.81
CA SER A 41 -16.75 4.33 -1.56
C SER A 41 -17.26 3.12 -2.34
N LYS A 42 -16.61 2.79 -3.47
CA LYS A 42 -16.83 1.54 -4.23
C LYS A 42 -15.50 0.96 -4.68
N ILE A 43 -15.41 -0.36 -4.75
CA ILE A 43 -14.21 -1.09 -5.18
C ILE A 43 -14.56 -1.91 -6.43
N PHE A 44 -13.77 -1.76 -7.49
CA PHE A 44 -13.94 -2.47 -8.76
C PHE A 44 -12.73 -3.36 -9.06
N GLY A 45 -12.96 -4.49 -9.72
CA GLY A 45 -11.88 -5.39 -10.16
C GLY A 45 -11.30 -6.30 -9.07
N ARG A 46 -11.95 -6.39 -7.90
CA ARG A 46 -11.49 -7.20 -6.75
C ARG A 46 -11.20 -8.67 -7.07
N THR A 47 -11.90 -9.25 -8.03
CA THR A 47 -11.70 -10.63 -8.50
C THR A 47 -10.30 -10.87 -9.06
N LYS A 48 -9.62 -9.83 -9.56
CA LYS A 48 -8.22 -9.91 -10.03
C LYS A 48 -7.26 -10.28 -8.89
N LEU A 49 -7.48 -9.75 -7.69
CA LEU A 49 -6.68 -10.07 -6.50
C LEU A 49 -6.92 -11.51 -6.00
N GLN A 50 -8.15 -12.01 -6.15
CA GLN A 50 -8.51 -13.35 -5.66
C GLN A 50 -7.72 -14.45 -6.35
N LYS A 51 -7.41 -14.28 -7.65
CA LYS A 51 -6.64 -15.20 -8.48
C LYS A 51 -5.14 -15.27 -8.13
N LEU A 52 -4.63 -14.27 -7.40
CA LEU A 52 -3.21 -14.17 -7.07
C LEU A 52 -2.87 -14.89 -5.76
N LYS A 53 -1.74 -15.60 -5.78
CA LYS A 53 -1.15 -16.25 -4.60
C LYS A 53 -0.33 -15.26 -3.76
N LYS A 54 0.53 -14.47 -4.42
CA LYS A 54 1.35 -13.42 -3.82
C LYS A 54 1.44 -12.22 -4.76
N ALA A 55 1.42 -11.01 -4.23
CA ALA A 55 1.67 -9.80 -5.03
C ALA A 55 2.12 -8.63 -4.15
N VAL A 56 2.85 -7.70 -4.77
CA VAL A 56 3.02 -6.34 -4.24
C VAL A 56 1.85 -5.50 -4.74
N LEU A 57 1.17 -4.79 -3.87
CA LEU A 57 0.11 -3.85 -4.21
C LEU A 57 0.67 -2.44 -4.12
N VAL A 58 0.37 -1.60 -5.10
CA VAL A 58 0.77 -0.19 -5.07
C VAL A 58 -0.42 0.69 -5.39
N SER A 59 -0.50 1.84 -4.76
CA SER A 59 -1.56 2.82 -5.02
C SER A 59 -1.03 4.24 -4.92
N ASN A 60 -1.76 5.18 -5.51
CA ASN A 60 -1.60 6.58 -5.16
C ASN A 60 -2.00 6.83 -3.69
N HIS A 61 -1.40 7.83 -3.05
CA HIS A 61 -1.62 8.14 -1.62
C HIS A 61 -2.33 9.48 -1.44
N THR A 62 -3.62 9.40 -1.09
CA THR A 62 -4.56 10.52 -1.20
C THR A 62 -5.40 10.76 0.04
N THR A 63 -5.50 9.81 0.96
CA THR A 63 -6.22 10.02 2.23
C THR A 63 -5.49 9.37 3.39
N PHE A 64 -5.69 9.94 4.58
CA PHE A 64 -5.25 9.32 5.82
C PHE A 64 -5.81 7.91 6.04
N LEU A 65 -7.02 7.66 5.53
CA LEU A 65 -7.73 6.39 5.66
C LEU A 65 -7.52 5.45 4.46
N ASP A 66 -6.57 5.73 3.57
CA ASP A 66 -6.25 4.84 2.43
C ASP A 66 -5.98 3.39 2.88
N PRO A 67 -5.27 3.11 4.01
CA PRO A 67 -5.06 1.74 4.45
C PRO A 67 -6.36 0.95 4.64
N VAL A 68 -7.44 1.59 5.09
CA VAL A 68 -8.77 0.96 5.22
C VAL A 68 -9.32 0.56 3.84
N LEU A 69 -9.21 1.45 2.86
CA LEU A 69 -9.69 1.17 1.51
C LEU A 69 -8.87 0.05 0.83
N MET A 70 -7.56 0.06 1.02
CA MET A 70 -6.65 -0.98 0.49
C MET A 70 -6.92 -2.34 1.15
N SER A 71 -7.15 -2.35 2.46
CA SER A 71 -7.47 -3.56 3.23
C SER A 71 -8.83 -4.14 2.80
N ALA A 72 -9.84 -3.30 2.62
CA ALA A 72 -11.14 -3.72 2.10
C ALA A 72 -11.06 -4.34 0.69
N ALA A 73 -10.10 -3.91 -0.14
CA ALA A 73 -9.88 -4.49 -1.47
C ALA A 73 -9.43 -5.95 -1.42
N VAL A 74 -8.62 -6.32 -0.41
CA VAL A 74 -8.07 -7.68 -0.28
C VAL A 74 -8.85 -8.57 0.69
N TYR A 75 -9.77 -8.01 1.47
CA TYR A 75 -10.63 -8.75 2.40
C TYR A 75 -11.27 -10.00 1.74
N PRO A 76 -11.57 -11.10 2.46
CA PRO A 76 -11.24 -11.38 3.85
C PRO A 76 -9.76 -11.72 4.07
N ARG A 77 -8.87 -11.53 3.09
CA ARG A 77 -7.43 -11.65 3.32
C ARG A 77 -6.92 -10.37 3.97
N CYS A 78 -5.83 -10.50 4.72
CA CYS A 78 -5.13 -9.37 5.32
C CYS A 78 -3.84 -9.10 4.53
N ALA A 79 -3.58 -7.85 4.15
CA ALA A 79 -2.31 -7.43 3.57
C ALA A 79 -1.35 -6.92 4.65
N TYR A 80 -0.06 -6.89 4.35
CA TYR A 80 0.86 -6.02 5.08
C TYR A 80 0.81 -4.61 4.48
N HIS A 81 0.88 -3.57 5.30
CA HIS A 81 0.93 -2.18 4.85
C HIS A 81 2.20 -1.55 5.40
N THR A 82 2.99 -0.92 4.52
CA THR A 82 4.16 -0.17 4.98
C THR A 82 3.74 1.07 5.75
N LEU A 83 4.41 1.36 6.86
CA LEU A 83 4.27 2.62 7.57
C LEU A 83 5.61 3.22 7.97
N LEU A 84 5.58 4.52 8.23
CA LEU A 84 6.70 5.26 8.82
C LEU A 84 7.07 4.65 10.18
N GLU A 85 8.38 4.56 10.45
CA GLU A 85 8.87 4.07 11.75
C GLU A 85 8.36 4.95 12.91
N SER A 86 8.21 6.27 12.70
CA SER A 86 7.64 7.19 13.70
C SER A 86 6.24 6.79 14.16
N VAL A 87 5.39 6.32 13.25
CA VAL A 87 4.01 5.89 13.58
C VAL A 87 4.02 4.58 14.38
N VAL A 88 4.96 3.68 14.09
CA VAL A 88 5.13 2.44 14.86
C VAL A 88 5.57 2.71 16.31
N LEU A 89 6.30 3.81 16.53
CA LEU A 89 6.84 4.17 17.85
C LEU A 89 5.80 4.86 18.76
N VAL A 90 4.68 5.36 18.21
CA VAL A 90 3.61 5.96 19.01
C VAL A 90 2.96 4.90 19.91
N PRO A 91 2.88 5.08 21.23
CA PRO A 91 2.23 4.14 22.14
C PRO A 91 0.78 3.88 21.74
N PHE A 92 0.31 2.63 21.92
CA PHE A 92 -1.00 2.12 21.50
C PHE A 92 -1.25 2.14 19.98
N LEU A 93 -1.14 3.29 19.32
CA LEU A 93 -1.33 3.45 17.88
C LEU A 93 -0.39 2.55 17.08
N GLY A 94 0.90 2.54 17.40
CA GLY A 94 1.87 1.68 16.72
C GLY A 94 1.57 0.19 16.91
N THR A 95 1.08 -0.22 18.09
CA THR A 95 0.68 -1.62 18.34
C THR A 95 -0.57 -1.98 17.53
N LEU A 96 -1.56 -1.09 17.49
CA LEU A 96 -2.77 -1.27 16.69
C LEU A 96 -2.43 -1.37 15.20
N CYS A 97 -1.63 -0.44 14.67
CA CYS A 97 -1.16 -0.48 13.29
C CYS A 97 -0.48 -1.81 12.96
N ARG A 98 0.39 -2.34 13.83
CA ARG A 98 1.02 -3.65 13.63
C ARG A 98 0.02 -4.80 13.63
N LEU A 99 -0.96 -4.82 14.54
CA LEU A 99 -2.02 -5.84 14.54
C LEU A 99 -2.85 -5.80 13.26
N LEU A 100 -3.03 -4.62 12.66
CA LEU A 100 -3.71 -4.42 11.38
C LEU A 100 -2.83 -4.73 10.15
N GLY A 101 -1.57 -5.15 10.34
CA GLY A 101 -0.65 -5.48 9.25
C GLY A 101 0.43 -4.46 8.96
N GLY A 102 0.58 -3.45 9.80
CA GLY A 102 1.63 -2.47 9.71
C GLY A 102 3.03 -3.07 9.79
N VAL A 103 3.85 -2.78 8.78
CA VAL A 103 5.28 -3.10 8.72
C VAL A 103 6.08 -1.80 8.69
N PRO A 104 6.95 -1.52 9.68
CA PRO A 104 7.82 -0.35 9.64
C PRO A 104 8.77 -0.42 8.46
N VAL A 105 8.85 0.66 7.68
CA VAL A 105 9.91 0.81 6.68
C VAL A 105 11.10 1.49 7.35
N PRO A 106 12.28 0.84 7.38
CA PRO A 106 13.45 1.45 7.99
C PRO A 106 13.94 2.65 7.16
N PRO A 107 14.41 3.73 7.80
CA PRO A 107 14.77 4.97 7.12
C PRO A 107 16.07 4.88 6.29
N SER A 108 16.90 3.85 6.53
CA SER A 108 18.21 3.74 5.87
C SER A 108 18.20 2.91 4.60
N ILE A 109 18.93 3.36 3.57
CA ILE A 109 19.14 2.64 2.31
C ILE A 109 19.75 1.25 2.56
N ARG A 110 20.64 1.12 3.55
CA ARG A 110 21.27 -0.16 3.90
C ARG A 110 20.26 -1.17 4.45
N SER A 111 19.27 -0.69 5.21
CA SER A 111 18.19 -1.52 5.74
C SER A 111 17.17 -1.90 4.65
N MET A 112 17.03 -1.11 3.58
CA MET A 112 16.16 -1.46 2.44
C MET A 112 16.62 -2.72 1.70
N PHE A 113 17.92 -3.07 1.71
CA PHE A 113 18.40 -4.34 1.11
C PHE A 113 17.88 -5.60 1.81
N ASN A 114 17.53 -5.52 3.10
CA ASN A 114 16.95 -6.64 3.83
C ASN A 114 15.42 -6.70 3.69
N LEU A 115 14.79 -5.63 3.20
CA LEU A 115 13.34 -5.53 3.09
C LEU A 115 12.75 -6.65 2.21
N PRO A 116 13.30 -7.00 1.02
CA PRO A 116 12.79 -8.13 0.24
C PRO A 116 12.80 -9.46 1.00
N LYS A 117 13.86 -9.75 1.79
CA LYS A 117 13.95 -10.98 2.58
C LYS A 117 12.89 -11.03 3.67
N GLU A 118 12.65 -9.92 4.36
CA GLU A 118 11.61 -9.84 5.39
C GLU A 118 10.21 -9.90 4.77
N CYS A 119 9.99 -9.26 3.62
CA CYS A 119 8.77 -9.39 2.84
C CYS A 119 8.54 -10.84 2.40
N ALA A 120 9.58 -11.57 1.97
CA ALA A 120 9.48 -12.98 1.59
C ALA A 120 8.95 -13.84 2.75
N LYS A 121 9.51 -13.63 3.96
CA LYS A 121 9.05 -14.29 5.19
C LYS A 121 7.61 -13.92 5.52
N GLY A 122 7.24 -12.64 5.49
CA GLY A 122 5.87 -12.22 5.72
C GLY A 122 4.88 -12.84 4.74
N LEU A 123 5.26 -12.88 3.46
CA LEU A 123 4.43 -13.43 2.39
C LEU A 123 4.22 -14.95 2.47
N THR A 124 4.82 -15.67 3.42
CA THR A 124 4.42 -17.05 3.73
C THR A 124 3.13 -17.10 4.56
N HIS A 125 2.84 -16.05 5.32
CA HIS A 125 1.68 -15.95 6.21
C HIS A 125 0.55 -15.09 5.63
N ARG A 126 0.88 -14.08 4.84
CA ARG A 126 -0.10 -13.24 4.12
C ARG A 126 0.20 -13.27 2.63
N ARG A 127 -0.78 -12.90 1.80
CA ARG A 127 -0.64 -12.93 0.34
C ARG A 127 -0.16 -11.62 -0.27
N PHE A 128 -0.30 -10.52 0.44
CA PHE A 128 -0.09 -9.20 -0.13
C PHE A 128 0.74 -8.32 0.78
N ILE A 129 1.60 -7.52 0.17
CA ILE A 129 2.21 -6.35 0.79
C ILE A 129 1.84 -5.13 -0.04
N HIS A 130 1.35 -4.10 0.62
CA HIS A 130 0.92 -2.85 0.01
C HIS A 130 1.89 -1.73 0.39
N LEU A 131 2.25 -0.91 -0.62
CA LEU A 131 3.12 0.24 -0.49
C LEU A 131 2.54 1.45 -1.22
N TYR A 132 2.84 2.64 -0.71
CA TYR A 132 2.62 3.92 -1.41
C TYR A 132 3.94 4.38 -2.03
N PRO A 133 4.21 4.10 -3.31
CA PRO A 133 5.50 4.42 -3.91
C PRO A 133 5.74 5.93 -4.10
N GLU A 134 4.72 6.80 -3.95
CA GLU A 134 4.88 8.26 -3.87
C GLU A 134 5.63 8.72 -2.61
N GLY A 135 5.68 7.88 -1.57
CA GLY A 135 6.32 8.18 -0.28
C GLY A 135 5.52 9.13 0.61
N GLU A 136 5.03 10.23 0.06
CA GLU A 136 4.21 11.23 0.74
C GLU A 136 2.72 11.06 0.42
N CYS A 137 1.87 11.52 1.33
CA CYS A 137 0.43 11.62 1.11
C CYS A 137 0.07 13.05 0.68
N TYR A 138 -0.62 13.17 -0.45
CA TYR A 138 -1.15 14.43 -0.94
C TYR A 138 -2.66 14.36 -0.94
N VAL A 139 -3.27 15.09 -0.02
CA VAL A 139 -4.69 14.92 0.34
C VAL A 139 -5.56 15.22 -0.88
N GLN A 140 -6.29 14.18 -1.30
CA GLN A 140 -7.23 14.18 -2.43
C GLN A 140 -6.59 14.51 -3.79
N ASN A 141 -5.27 14.30 -3.92
CA ASN A 141 -4.55 14.49 -5.16
C ASN A 141 -5.01 13.49 -6.25
N GLN A 142 -5.06 13.94 -7.51
CA GLN A 142 -5.37 13.11 -8.68
C GLN A 142 -4.26 13.17 -9.75
N ASP A 143 -3.14 13.82 -9.44
CA ASP A 143 -1.93 13.83 -10.26
C ASP A 143 -0.85 13.00 -9.58
N VAL A 144 -0.65 11.77 -10.06
CA VAL A 144 0.23 10.77 -9.45
C VAL A 144 1.69 11.16 -9.60
N PHE A 145 2.35 11.42 -8.46
CA PHE A 145 3.75 11.82 -8.45
C PHE A 145 4.71 10.67 -8.74
N PRO A 146 5.99 10.98 -9.08
CA PRO A 146 7.00 9.98 -9.39
C PRO A 146 7.12 8.91 -8.30
N PHE A 147 7.25 7.66 -8.74
CA PHE A 147 7.34 6.51 -7.85
C PHE A 147 8.78 6.20 -7.44
N HIS A 148 8.97 5.94 -6.14
CA HIS A 148 10.17 5.30 -5.64
C HIS A 148 10.25 3.83 -6.05
N ALA A 149 11.47 3.36 -6.30
CA ALA A 149 11.73 2.00 -6.79
C ALA A 149 11.53 0.88 -5.75
N GLY A 150 11.34 1.20 -4.46
CA GLY A 150 11.38 0.21 -3.37
C GLY A 150 10.36 -0.93 -3.50
N ALA A 151 9.10 -0.60 -3.80
CA ALA A 151 8.05 -1.60 -4.02
C ALA A 151 8.37 -2.54 -5.20
N PHE A 152 8.93 -1.97 -6.27
CA PHE A 152 9.26 -2.66 -7.50
C PHE A 152 10.52 -3.51 -7.37
N LEU A 153 11.47 -3.08 -6.53
CA LEU A 153 12.63 -3.88 -6.15
C LEU A 153 12.18 -5.12 -5.38
N ILE A 154 11.26 -5.00 -4.42
CA ILE A 154 10.69 -6.15 -3.71
C ILE A 154 10.03 -7.12 -4.70
N ALA A 155 9.23 -6.61 -5.63
CA ALA A 155 8.57 -7.42 -6.65
C ALA A 155 9.58 -8.17 -7.54
N ALA A 156 10.63 -7.48 -7.99
CA ALA A 156 11.68 -8.08 -8.82
C ALA A 156 12.49 -9.14 -8.07
N GLU A 157 12.94 -8.84 -6.85
CA GLU A 157 13.71 -9.77 -6.00
C GLU A 157 12.93 -11.04 -5.70
N LEU A 158 11.63 -10.92 -5.44
CA LEU A 158 10.75 -12.05 -5.10
C LEU A 158 10.09 -12.72 -6.32
N ASP A 159 10.28 -12.17 -7.51
CA ASP A 159 9.63 -12.60 -8.75
C ASP A 159 8.09 -12.73 -8.61
N ILE A 160 7.47 -11.71 -8.02
CA ILE A 160 6.02 -11.62 -7.84
C ILE A 160 5.47 -10.40 -8.58
N PRO A 161 4.20 -10.44 -9.04
CA PRO A 161 3.63 -9.30 -9.76
C PRO A 161 3.39 -8.10 -8.85
N VAL A 162 3.38 -6.92 -9.47
CA VAL A 162 2.81 -5.69 -8.89
C VAL A 162 1.37 -5.54 -9.39
N VAL A 163 0.42 -5.29 -8.48
CA VAL A 163 -0.96 -4.94 -8.83
C VAL A 163 -1.17 -3.45 -8.53
N PRO A 164 -1.37 -2.61 -9.56
CA PRO A 164 -1.71 -1.21 -9.36
C PRO A 164 -3.16 -1.09 -8.86
N LEU A 165 -3.37 -0.18 -7.92
CA LEU A 165 -4.66 0.20 -7.36
C LEU A 165 -4.83 1.71 -7.55
N ALA A 166 -5.82 2.13 -8.32
CA ALA A 166 -6.08 3.55 -8.57
C ALA A 166 -7.23 4.05 -7.69
N THR A 167 -6.91 4.97 -6.78
CA THR A 167 -7.90 5.71 -5.99
C THR A 167 -8.32 6.95 -6.77
N VAL A 168 -9.59 6.97 -7.19
CA VAL A 168 -10.19 8.02 -8.02
C VAL A 168 -11.23 8.78 -7.20
N PHE A 169 -11.13 10.11 -7.17
CA PHE A 169 -12.15 10.99 -6.62
C PHE A 169 -13.12 11.42 -7.71
N ILE A 170 -14.40 11.33 -7.41
CA ILE A 170 -15.48 11.81 -8.28
C ILE A 170 -16.31 12.81 -7.48
N SER A 171 -16.74 13.89 -8.12
CA SER A 171 -17.67 14.85 -7.51
C SER A 171 -19.05 14.22 -7.37
N SER A 172 -19.70 14.37 -6.21
CA SER A 172 -21.10 13.95 -6.05
C SER A 172 -22.09 14.76 -6.89
N GLY A 173 -21.63 15.87 -7.49
CA GLY A 173 -22.50 16.89 -8.09
C GLY A 173 -23.32 17.65 -7.03
N GLY A 174 -24.22 18.51 -7.52
CA GLY A 174 -25.07 19.37 -6.69
C GLY A 174 -24.41 20.69 -6.31
N LYS A 175 -25.11 21.50 -5.49
CA LYS A 175 -24.67 22.84 -5.07
C LYS A 175 -23.45 22.80 -4.12
N THR A 176 -23.34 21.74 -3.32
CA THR A 176 -22.23 21.52 -2.37
C THR A 176 -21.61 20.14 -2.62
N PRO A 177 -20.80 20.02 -3.69
CA PRO A 177 -20.24 18.74 -4.11
C PRO A 177 -19.34 18.15 -3.03
N LYS A 178 -19.44 16.83 -2.84
CA LYS A 178 -18.61 16.05 -1.92
C LYS A 178 -17.78 15.02 -2.66
N PRO A 179 -16.57 14.72 -2.18
CA PRO A 179 -15.72 13.69 -2.75
C PRO A 179 -16.35 12.30 -2.59
N ARG A 180 -16.48 11.57 -3.71
CA ARG A 180 -16.79 10.15 -3.72
C ARG A 180 -15.56 9.36 -4.15
N VAL A 181 -15.22 8.30 -3.43
CA VAL A 181 -14.03 7.49 -3.72
C VAL A 181 -14.39 6.25 -4.54
N ARG A 182 -13.62 5.97 -5.58
CA ARG A 182 -13.65 4.72 -6.34
C ARG A 182 -12.26 4.12 -6.35
N LEU A 183 -12.14 2.88 -5.90
CA LEU A 183 -10.91 2.11 -6.04
C LEU A 183 -11.03 1.20 -7.26
N TYR A 184 -10.08 1.28 -8.18
CA TYR A 184 -9.97 0.37 -9.30
C TYR A 184 -8.76 -0.53 -9.11
N VAL A 185 -8.98 -1.84 -9.17
CA VAL A 185 -7.92 -2.84 -9.22
C VAL A 185 -7.52 -3.06 -10.69
N LEU A 186 -6.28 -2.71 -11.04
CA LEU A 186 -5.75 -2.88 -12.38
C LEU A 186 -5.19 -4.31 -12.57
N ASP A 187 -4.75 -4.61 -13.79
CA ASP A 187 -4.14 -5.91 -14.08
C ASP A 187 -2.74 -6.02 -13.49
N ALA A 188 -2.41 -7.24 -13.09
CA ALA A 188 -1.11 -7.56 -12.52
C ALA A 188 0.00 -7.37 -13.58
N VAL A 189 1.07 -6.72 -13.18
CA VAL A 189 2.24 -6.46 -14.03
C VAL A 189 3.44 -7.21 -13.45
N HIS A 190 4.04 -8.08 -14.26
CA HIS A 190 5.17 -8.90 -13.84
C HIS A 190 6.51 -8.19 -14.08
N PRO A 191 7.49 -8.33 -13.16
CA PRO A 191 8.82 -7.74 -13.32
C PRO A 191 9.60 -8.32 -14.53
N SER A 192 9.30 -9.58 -14.91
CA SER A 192 9.90 -10.23 -16.07
C SER A 192 9.67 -9.49 -17.39
N ARG A 193 8.56 -8.74 -17.52
CA ARG A 193 8.27 -7.89 -18.69
C ARG A 193 9.32 -6.81 -18.93
N PHE A 194 10.07 -6.42 -17.90
CA PHE A 194 11.05 -5.33 -17.93
C PHE A 194 12.48 -5.82 -17.82
N ASN A 195 12.72 -7.14 -17.81
CA ASN A 195 14.04 -7.73 -17.60
C ASN A 195 14.70 -7.25 -16.29
N CYS A 196 13.91 -7.12 -15.21
CA CYS A 196 14.43 -6.62 -13.93
C CYS A 196 15.54 -7.49 -13.33
N LYS A 197 15.68 -8.76 -13.74
CA LYS A 197 16.76 -9.65 -13.31
C LYS A 197 17.63 -10.02 -14.50
N ASN A 198 18.94 -9.91 -14.31
CA ASN A 198 19.92 -10.37 -15.29
C ASN A 198 19.91 -11.91 -15.33
N PRO A 199 19.65 -12.56 -16.49
CA PRO A 199 19.55 -14.01 -16.58
C PRO A 199 20.85 -14.76 -16.25
N ALA A 200 22.02 -14.17 -16.52
CA ALA A 200 23.31 -14.81 -16.31
C ALA A 200 23.80 -14.71 -14.86
N THR A 201 23.51 -13.59 -14.18
CA THR A 201 24.05 -13.32 -12.84
C THR A 201 23.01 -13.39 -11.73
N GLY A 202 21.72 -13.43 -12.07
CA GLY A 202 20.60 -13.34 -11.13
C GLY A 202 20.47 -11.98 -10.42
N LYS A 203 21.36 -11.03 -10.70
CA LYS A 203 21.35 -9.70 -10.07
C LYS A 203 20.20 -8.85 -10.61
N THR A 204 19.56 -8.09 -9.73
CA THR A 204 18.51 -7.15 -10.10
C THR A 204 19.10 -5.88 -10.74
N ASP A 205 18.55 -5.49 -11.88
CA ASP A 205 18.90 -4.24 -12.58
C ASP A 205 17.99 -3.09 -12.11
N LEU A 206 18.58 -2.15 -11.37
CA LEU A 206 17.88 -1.00 -10.83
C LEU A 206 17.34 -0.04 -11.91
N LYS A 207 17.95 0.02 -13.10
CA LYS A 207 17.42 0.84 -14.21
C LYS A 207 16.13 0.22 -14.73
N ALA A 208 16.13 -1.08 -14.98
CA ALA A 208 14.93 -1.82 -15.36
C ALA A 208 13.81 -1.71 -14.31
N VAL A 209 14.14 -1.79 -13.02
CA VAL A 209 13.18 -1.59 -11.92
C VAL A 209 12.57 -0.20 -11.93
N ARG A 210 13.33 0.86 -12.27
CA ARG A 210 12.78 2.22 -12.41
C ARG A 210 11.84 2.36 -13.60
N VAL A 211 12.14 1.71 -14.73
CA VAL A 211 11.23 1.66 -15.88
C VAL A 211 9.93 0.93 -15.52
N PHE A 212 10.04 -0.17 -14.77
CA PHE A 212 8.87 -0.88 -14.25
C PHE A 212 8.02 0.00 -13.32
N ALA A 213 8.66 0.75 -12.41
CA ALA A 213 7.99 1.67 -11.51
C ALA A 213 7.23 2.76 -12.28
N GLU A 214 7.88 3.37 -13.27
CA GLU A 214 7.29 4.42 -14.09
C GLU A 214 6.13 3.90 -14.94
N TYR A 215 6.25 2.71 -15.52
CA TYR A 215 5.15 2.07 -16.25
C TYR A 215 3.91 1.92 -15.37
N VAL A 216 4.08 1.44 -14.13
CA VAL A 216 2.96 1.24 -13.21
C VAL A 216 2.38 2.58 -12.73
N ARG A 217 3.20 3.61 -12.53
CA ARG A 217 2.73 4.98 -12.24
C ARG A 217 1.82 5.48 -13.36
N VAL A 218 2.26 5.37 -14.60
CA VAL A 218 1.49 5.76 -15.79
C VAL A 218 0.19 4.96 -15.90
N CYS A 219 0.18 3.67 -15.58
CA CYS A 219 -1.07 2.89 -15.53
C CYS A 219 -2.09 3.47 -14.53
N ILE A 220 -1.64 3.87 -13.33
CA ILE A 220 -2.52 4.47 -12.32
C ILE A 220 -3.01 5.84 -12.80
N GLN A 221 -2.13 6.69 -13.32
CA GLN A 221 -2.50 8.01 -13.84
C GLN A 221 -3.53 7.89 -14.98
N ASN A 222 -3.27 7.03 -15.96
CA ASN A 222 -4.18 6.81 -17.08
C ASN A 222 -5.55 6.30 -16.61
N GLU A 223 -5.61 5.45 -15.57
CA GLU A 223 -6.88 5.00 -15.01
C GLU A 223 -7.62 6.14 -14.30
N ILE A 224 -6.91 7.01 -13.56
CA ILE A 224 -7.51 8.20 -12.94
C ILE A 224 -8.10 9.12 -13.99
N ASP A 225 -7.33 9.46 -15.03
CA ASP A 225 -7.78 10.38 -16.09
C ASP A 225 -8.94 9.77 -16.89
N ARG A 226 -8.87 8.49 -17.25
CA ARG A 226 -9.95 7.76 -17.94
C ARG A 226 -11.25 7.74 -17.15
N ARG A 227 -11.18 7.76 -15.82
CA ARG A 227 -12.35 7.75 -14.92
C ARG A 227 -12.82 9.15 -14.53
N GLY A 228 -12.17 10.20 -15.03
CA GLY A 228 -12.52 11.59 -14.74
C GLY A 228 -12.20 11.99 -13.30
N GLY A 229 -11.05 11.57 -12.77
CA GLY A 229 -10.59 11.94 -11.43
C GLY A 229 -10.59 13.46 -11.23
N THR A 230 -11.40 13.96 -10.30
CA THR A 230 -11.55 15.40 -10.08
C THR A 230 -10.42 15.97 -9.24
N ARG A 231 -9.84 17.08 -9.69
CA ARG A 231 -8.80 17.85 -8.99
C ARG A 231 -9.39 18.93 -8.07
N GLU A 232 -10.72 19.08 -8.06
CA GLU A 232 -11.49 20.05 -7.28
C GLU A 232 -11.20 19.97 -5.78
N PHE A 233 -10.95 18.77 -5.26
CA PHE A 233 -10.82 18.53 -3.82
C PHE A 233 -9.38 18.54 -3.31
N TYR A 234 -8.38 18.85 -4.14
CA TYR A 234 -6.99 18.82 -3.72
C TYR A 234 -6.70 19.77 -2.55
N LYS A 235 -6.05 19.27 -1.50
CA LYS A 235 -5.79 20.01 -0.25
C LYS A 235 -4.32 20.17 0.11
N GLY A 236 -3.41 19.76 -0.78
CA GLY A 236 -1.97 19.85 -0.52
C GLY A 236 -1.37 18.66 0.21
N HIS A 237 -0.16 18.85 0.72
CA HIS A 237 0.61 17.84 1.44
C HIS A 237 0.00 17.53 2.81
N MET A 238 -0.08 16.25 3.17
CA MET A 238 -0.52 15.83 4.50
C MET A 238 0.66 15.94 5.49
N PRO A 239 0.50 16.65 6.62
CA PRO A 239 1.53 16.70 7.64
C PRO A 239 1.93 15.30 8.11
N ARG A 240 3.23 15.07 8.26
CA ARG A 240 3.73 13.79 8.78
C ARG A 240 3.33 13.66 10.24
N ILE A 241 2.89 12.47 10.63
CA ILE A 241 2.74 12.13 12.05
C ILE A 241 4.13 11.99 12.64
N VAL A 242 4.48 12.94 13.50
CA VAL A 242 5.68 12.90 14.33
C VAL A 242 5.25 12.33 15.68
N GLY A 243 5.92 11.28 16.15
CA GLY A 243 5.74 10.84 17.54
C GLY A 243 6.35 11.89 18.47
N GLU A 244 5.77 12.11 19.65
CA GLU A 244 6.41 12.95 20.67
C GLU A 244 7.83 12.41 20.95
N GLY A 245 8.85 13.23 20.66
CA GLY A 245 10.27 12.89 20.89
C GLY A 245 11.07 12.39 19.68
N ALA A 246 10.65 12.68 18.44
CA ALA A 246 11.54 12.56 17.26
C ALA A 246 12.47 13.77 17.13
#